data_AF-A0A7X3H977-F1
#
_entry.id   AF-A0A7X3H977-F1
#
_cell.length_a   1.000
_cell.length_b   1.000
_cell.length_c   1.000
_cell.angle_alpha   90.00
_cell.angle_beta   90.00
_cell.angle_gamma   90.00
#
_symmetry.space_group_name_H-M   'P 1'
#
loop_
_entity.id
_entity.type
_entity.pdbx_description
1 polymer ?
#
loop_
_entity_poly.entity_id
_entity_poly.type
_entity_poly.pdbx_seq_one_letter_code
_entity_poly.pdbx_strand_id
1 'polypeptide(L)'
;MSREDPQFKLRMPVQLRAQVEQAAKTSGRSLNAELAARIEASFLGESATEKLMPAARARELALMVRAGLPDEIRRRAIEAIARAVRLGHDGVRVDVGDLGLNFGLSEADLSRLMGDVLQELSEAGYKASWEETASIGIKF
;
A
#
# COMPACT_ATOMS: atom_id res chain seq x y z
N MET A 1 6.72 -35.03 7.81
CA MET A 1 7.66 -33.97 8.22
C MET A 1 6.83 -32.83 8.80
N SER A 2 6.53 -32.91 10.10
CA SER A 2 5.70 -31.95 10.82
C SER A 2 6.46 -30.63 10.93
N ARG A 3 5.90 -29.52 10.41
CA ARG A 3 6.51 -28.19 10.57
C ARG A 3 6.48 -27.82 12.05
N GLU A 4 7.66 -27.68 12.64
CA GLU A 4 7.90 -27.27 14.03
C GLU A 4 7.77 -25.75 14.19
N ASP A 5 6.60 -25.19 13.85
CA ASP A 5 6.35 -23.78 14.17
C ASP A 5 5.92 -23.68 15.65
N PRO A 6 6.68 -22.98 16.52
CA PRO A 6 6.35 -22.90 17.94
C PRO A 6 5.00 -22.22 18.16
N GLN A 7 4.08 -22.91 18.85
CA GLN A 7 2.73 -22.40 19.06
C GLN A 7 2.72 -21.29 20.13
N PHE A 8 2.45 -20.06 19.72
CA PHE A 8 2.32 -18.91 20.61
C PHE A 8 0.86 -18.68 21.02
N LYS A 9 0.58 -18.65 22.33
CA LYS A 9 -0.75 -18.32 22.86
C LYS A 9 -0.92 -16.80 22.98
N LEU A 10 -1.34 -16.17 21.90
CA LEU A 10 -1.63 -14.73 21.86
C LEU A 10 -2.91 -14.40 22.65
N ARG A 11 -2.80 -13.50 23.64
CA ARG A 11 -3.96 -12.87 24.28
C ARG A 11 -4.26 -11.57 23.55
N MET A 12 -5.52 -11.38 23.15
CA MET A 12 -5.92 -10.15 22.44
C MET A 12 -7.37 -9.77 22.79
N PRO A 13 -7.72 -8.46 22.73
CA PRO A 13 -9.09 -8.01 22.91
C PRO A 13 -10.05 -8.66 21.91
N VAL A 14 -11.28 -8.94 22.33
CA VAL A 14 -12.31 -9.62 21.50
C VAL A 14 -12.57 -8.86 20.20
N GLN A 15 -12.60 -7.53 20.26
CA GLN A 15 -12.80 -6.67 19.10
C GLN A 15 -11.68 -6.83 18.07
N LEU A 16 -10.41 -6.90 18.53
CA LEU A 16 -9.26 -7.10 17.65
C LEU A 16 -9.28 -8.49 17.02
N ARG A 17 -9.67 -9.51 17.80
CA ARG A 17 -9.83 -10.87 17.27
C ARG A 17 -10.86 -10.92 16.14
N ALA A 18 -12.02 -10.29 16.32
CA ALA A 18 -13.07 -10.28 15.31
C ALA A 18 -12.62 -9.61 13.99
N GLN A 19 -11.86 -8.52 14.08
CA GLN A 19 -11.29 -7.86 12.89
C GLN A 19 -10.31 -8.78 12.13
N VAL A 20 -9.46 -9.50 12.86
CA VAL A 20 -8.51 -10.46 12.27
C VAL A 20 -9.23 -11.67 11.66
N GLU A 21 -10.29 -12.16 12.30
CA GLU A 21 -11.14 -13.25 11.81
C GLU A 21 -11.81 -12.87 10.47
N GLN A 22 -12.36 -11.66 10.40
CA GLN A 22 -12.96 -11.15 9.17
C GLN A 22 -11.92 -10.97 8.06
N ALA A 23 -10.75 -10.43 8.39
CA ALA A 23 -9.67 -10.28 7.44
C ALA A 23 -9.17 -11.63 6.90
N ALA A 24 -8.99 -12.62 7.78
CA ALA A 24 -8.59 -13.98 7.42
C ALA A 24 -9.62 -14.64 6.48
N LYS A 25 -10.92 -14.42 6.74
CA LYS A 25 -12.00 -14.91 5.88
C LYS A 25 -11.97 -14.28 4.50
N THR A 26 -11.77 -12.96 4.42
CA THR A 26 -11.63 -12.24 3.14
C THR A 26 -10.39 -12.68 2.37
N SER A 27 -9.29 -12.98 3.05
CA SER A 27 -8.03 -13.42 2.43
C SER A 27 -7.98 -14.93 2.14
N GLY A 28 -9.01 -15.70 2.53
CA GLY A 28 -9.05 -17.16 2.36
C GLY A 28 -8.02 -17.91 3.21
N ARG A 29 -7.53 -17.30 4.30
CA ARG A 29 -6.49 -17.83 5.18
C ARG A 29 -7.07 -18.29 6.52
N SER A 30 -6.34 -19.17 7.21
CA SER A 30 -6.61 -19.41 8.62
C SER A 30 -6.24 -18.17 9.45
N LEU A 31 -6.87 -17.99 10.62
CA LEU A 31 -6.57 -16.87 11.53
C LEU A 31 -5.06 -16.79 11.86
N ASN A 32 -4.42 -17.94 12.10
CA ASN A 32 -2.99 -17.99 12.40
C ASN A 32 -2.13 -17.59 11.19
N ALA A 33 -2.52 -17.98 9.97
CA ALA A 33 -1.79 -17.60 8.76
C ALA A 33 -1.92 -16.11 8.45
N GLU A 34 -3.09 -15.52 8.70
CA GLU A 34 -3.31 -14.07 8.57
C GLU A 34 -2.51 -13.28 9.62
N LEU A 35 -2.47 -13.75 10.87
CA LEU A 35 -1.66 -13.14 11.93
C LEU A 35 -0.17 -13.18 11.60
N ALA A 36 0.34 -14.35 11.19
CA ALA A 36 1.73 -14.50 10.79
C ALA A 36 2.07 -13.53 9.64
N ALA A 37 1.24 -13.49 8.58
CA ALA A 37 1.45 -12.61 7.45
C ALA A 37 1.50 -11.12 7.84
N ARG A 38 0.63 -10.67 8.74
CA ARG A 38 0.62 -9.27 9.23
C ARG A 38 1.86 -8.92 10.05
N ILE A 39 2.29 -9.85 10.89
CA ILE A 39 3.50 -9.68 11.70
C ILE A 39 4.71 -9.61 10.78
N GLU A 40 4.83 -10.54 9.82
CA GLU A 40 5.91 -10.55 8.83
C GLU A 40 5.93 -9.26 8.00
N ALA A 41 4.76 -8.80 7.54
CA ALA A 41 4.62 -7.53 6.81
C ALA A 41 5.09 -6.32 7.65
N SER A 42 4.89 -6.35 8.96
CA SER A 42 5.36 -5.29 9.86
C SER A 42 6.89 -5.21 9.93
N PHE A 43 7.59 -6.33 9.72
CA PHE A 43 9.05 -6.40 9.73
C PHE A 43 9.71 -6.12 8.37
N LEU A 44 8.95 -6.01 7.28
CA LEU A 44 9.53 -5.74 5.94
C LEU A 44 10.25 -4.39 5.85
N GLY A 45 9.94 -3.43 6.74
CA GLY A 45 10.61 -2.12 6.79
C GLY A 45 11.82 -2.04 7.72
N GLU A 46 11.93 -2.92 8.72
CA GLU A 46 12.99 -2.89 9.75
C GLU A 46 14.12 -3.88 9.47
N SER A 47 13.92 -4.82 8.55
CA SER A 47 14.94 -5.80 8.18
C SER A 47 15.00 -5.95 6.67
N ALA A 48 15.89 -5.19 6.04
CA ALA A 48 16.57 -5.68 4.85
C ALA A 48 17.36 -6.93 5.27
N THR A 49 16.68 -8.07 5.37
CA THR A 49 17.22 -9.35 5.82
C THR A 49 18.51 -9.67 5.06
N GLU A 50 19.59 -10.00 5.78
CA GLU A 50 20.93 -10.35 5.24
C GLU A 50 20.95 -11.59 4.32
N LYS A 51 19.80 -12.26 4.09
CA LYS A 51 19.65 -13.37 3.17
C LYS A 51 18.64 -13.02 2.07
N LEU A 52 19.06 -13.22 0.82
CA LEU A 52 18.22 -13.04 -0.37
C LEU A 52 16.91 -13.82 -0.22
N MET A 53 15.79 -13.09 -0.25
CA MET A 53 14.45 -13.65 -0.18
C MET A 53 14.15 -14.49 -1.44
N PRO A 54 13.51 -15.67 -1.32
CA PRO A 54 13.05 -16.43 -2.48
C PRO A 54 12.03 -15.65 -3.30
N ALA A 55 12.14 -15.69 -4.64
CA ALA A 55 11.28 -14.93 -5.56
C ALA A 55 9.78 -15.19 -5.38
N ALA A 56 9.38 -16.42 -5.03
CA ALA A 56 7.98 -16.75 -4.76
C ALA A 56 7.43 -15.97 -3.55
N ARG A 57 8.25 -15.80 -2.51
CA ARG A 57 7.88 -15.07 -1.31
C ARG A 57 7.86 -13.56 -1.55
N ALA A 58 8.83 -13.05 -2.32
CA ALA A 58 8.85 -11.65 -2.74
C ALA A 58 7.59 -11.27 -3.52
N ARG A 59 7.12 -12.15 -4.41
CA ARG A 59 5.85 -11.95 -5.15
C ARG A 59 4.64 -11.90 -4.23
N GLU A 60 4.53 -12.84 -3.28
CA GLU A 60 3.41 -12.87 -2.34
C GLU A 60 3.32 -11.58 -1.50
N LEU A 61 4.47 -11.12 -0.98
CA LEU A 61 4.55 -9.89 -0.19
C LEU A 61 4.27 -8.64 -1.04
N ALA A 62 4.81 -8.57 -2.25
CA ALA A 62 4.53 -7.47 -3.17
C ALA A 62 3.04 -7.33 -3.48
N LEU A 63 2.32 -8.45 -3.65
CA LEU A 63 0.88 -8.43 -3.88
C LEU A 63 0.09 -7.88 -2.68
N MET A 64 0.53 -8.17 -1.44
CA MET A 64 -0.11 -7.64 -0.24
C MET A 64 0.07 -6.14 -0.09
N VAL A 65 1.30 -5.65 -0.28
CA VAL A 65 1.65 -4.22 -0.13
C VAL A 65 0.91 -3.37 -1.17
N ARG A 66 0.70 -3.91 -2.37
CA ARG A 66 -0.02 -3.22 -3.45
C ARG A 66 -1.43 -2.77 -3.07
N ALA A 67 -2.11 -3.47 -2.16
CA ALA A 67 -3.44 -3.07 -1.71
C ALA A 67 -3.48 -1.73 -0.97
N GLY A 68 -2.36 -1.29 -0.38
CA GLY A 68 -2.24 -0.01 0.32
C GLY A 68 -1.73 1.15 -0.53
N LEU A 69 -1.36 0.92 -1.79
CA LEU A 69 -0.81 1.96 -2.66
C LEU A 69 -1.77 3.13 -2.91
N PRO A 70 -3.08 2.93 -3.15
CA PRO A 70 -4.01 4.06 -3.33
C PRO A 70 -4.04 4.99 -2.12
N ASP A 71 -4.10 4.42 -0.91
CA ASP A 71 -4.14 5.19 0.33
C ASP A 71 -2.84 5.96 0.55
N GLU A 72 -1.69 5.36 0.23
CA GLU A 72 -0.39 6.02 0.30
C GLU A 72 -0.29 7.20 -0.68
N ILE A 73 -0.75 7.02 -1.92
CA ILE A 73 -0.75 8.06 -2.95
C ILE A 73 -1.68 9.20 -2.56
N ARG A 74 -2.89 8.88 -2.06
CA ARG A 74 -3.83 9.87 -1.52
C ARG A 74 -3.19 10.68 -0.40
N ARG A 75 -2.57 10.01 0.58
CA ARG A 75 -1.88 10.67 1.70
C ARG A 75 -0.85 11.67 1.20
N ARG A 76 0.02 11.26 0.27
CA ARG A 76 1.07 12.11 -0.29
C ARG A 76 0.51 13.29 -1.08
N ALA A 77 -0.56 13.08 -1.85
CA ALA A 77 -1.22 14.15 -2.59
C ALA A 77 -1.76 15.22 -1.64
N ILE A 78 -2.48 14.82 -0.58
CA ILE A 78 -3.02 15.74 0.43
C ILE A 78 -1.90 16.54 1.09
N GLU A 79 -0.82 15.86 1.51
CA GLU A 79 0.32 16.54 2.14
C GLU A 79 1.00 17.53 1.19
N ALA A 80 1.18 17.16 -0.07
CA ALA A 80 1.80 18.00 -1.08
C ALA A 80 0.95 19.24 -1.39
N ILE A 81 -0.36 19.07 -1.56
CA ILE A 81 -1.31 20.18 -1.73
C ILE A 81 -1.27 21.11 -0.52
N ALA A 82 -1.35 20.57 0.70
CA ALA A 82 -1.30 21.37 1.92
C ALA A 82 0.02 22.14 2.08
N ARG A 83 1.14 21.59 1.60
CA ARG A 83 2.42 22.31 1.54
C ARG A 83 2.38 23.42 0.49
N ALA A 84 1.90 23.14 -0.71
CA ALA A 84 1.82 24.12 -1.80
C ALA A 84 0.95 25.33 -1.44
N VAL A 85 -0.22 25.09 -0.83
CA VAL A 85 -1.11 26.15 -0.33
C VAL A 85 -0.42 27.02 0.72
N ARG A 86 0.31 26.41 1.67
CA ARG A 86 1.06 27.15 2.70
C ARG A 86 2.17 28.05 2.14
N LEU A 87 2.71 27.68 0.99
CA LEU A 87 3.77 28.41 0.30
C LEU A 87 3.22 29.39 -0.76
N GLY A 88 1.89 29.43 -0.99
CA GLY A 88 1.26 30.31 -1.97
C GLY A 88 1.44 29.86 -3.42
N HIS A 89 1.70 28.59 -3.67
CA HIS A 89 1.74 28.03 -5.03
C HIS A 89 0.33 27.74 -5.56
N ASP A 90 0.17 27.67 -6.89
CA ASP A 90 -1.06 27.33 -7.63
C ASP A 90 -1.11 25.85 -8.07
N GLY A 91 -0.10 25.09 -7.68
CA GLY A 91 0.01 23.69 -8.03
C GLY A 91 1.21 23.02 -7.37
N VAL A 92 1.25 21.70 -7.51
CA VAL A 92 2.30 20.85 -6.96
C VAL A 92 2.52 19.62 -7.84
N ARG A 93 3.76 19.14 -7.84
CA ARG A 93 4.11 17.83 -8.39
C ARG A 93 4.35 16.87 -7.23
N VAL A 94 3.68 15.72 -7.26
CA VAL A 94 3.80 14.67 -6.25
C VAL A 94 4.60 13.52 -6.87
N ASP A 95 5.79 13.26 -6.33
CA ASP A 95 6.60 12.12 -6.73
C ASP A 95 6.07 10.84 -6.06
N VAL A 96 5.77 9.84 -6.89
CA VAL A 96 5.38 8.50 -6.46
C VAL A 96 6.19 7.42 -7.18
N GLY A 97 7.36 7.78 -7.73
CA GLY A 97 8.24 6.87 -8.45
C GLY A 97 8.89 5.83 -7.54
N ASP A 98 9.12 6.17 -6.29
CA ASP A 98 9.62 5.27 -5.24
C ASP A 98 8.64 4.10 -4.95
N LEU A 99 7.36 4.25 -5.27
CA LEU A 99 6.36 3.20 -5.12
C LEU A 99 6.48 2.10 -6.19
N GLY A 100 7.36 2.27 -7.18
CA GLY A 100 7.64 1.25 -8.19
C GLY A 100 6.42 0.88 -9.04
N LEU A 101 5.50 1.83 -9.25
CA LEU A 101 4.22 1.61 -9.93
C LEU A 101 4.39 1.13 -11.37
N ASN A 102 5.54 1.42 -11.99
CA ASN A 102 5.89 0.98 -13.34
C ASN A 102 6.40 -0.48 -13.38
N PHE A 103 6.62 -1.12 -12.24
CA PHE A 103 7.21 -2.46 -12.17
C PHE A 103 6.16 -3.52 -11.82
N GLY A 104 5.79 -4.33 -12.81
CA GLY A 104 4.94 -5.50 -12.64
C GLY A 104 3.45 -5.21 -12.40
N LEU A 105 2.97 -4.00 -12.68
CA LEU A 105 1.54 -3.72 -12.90
C LEU A 105 1.28 -3.68 -14.40
N SER A 106 0.14 -4.20 -14.84
CA SER A 106 -0.31 -3.95 -16.21
C SER A 106 -0.74 -2.48 -16.35
N GLU A 107 -0.73 -1.94 -17.57
CA GLU A 107 -1.24 -0.58 -17.81
C GLU A 107 -2.70 -0.42 -17.35
N ALA A 108 -3.51 -1.47 -17.51
CA ALA A 108 -4.91 -1.47 -17.08
C ALA A 108 -5.04 -1.39 -15.55
N ASP A 109 -4.21 -2.14 -14.81
CA ASP A 109 -4.22 -2.11 -13.34
C ASP A 109 -3.71 -0.77 -12.81
N LEU A 110 -2.66 -0.22 -13.44
CA LEU A 110 -2.14 1.10 -13.09
C LEU A 110 -3.18 2.19 -13.34
N SER A 111 -3.83 2.15 -14.50
CA SER A 111 -4.89 3.10 -14.88
C SER A 111 -6.07 3.02 -13.91
N ARG A 112 -6.47 1.82 -13.49
CA ARG A 112 -7.53 1.63 -12.49
C ARG A 112 -7.12 2.17 -11.12
N LEU A 113 -5.90 1.87 -10.68
CA LEU A 113 -5.37 2.31 -9.38
C LEU A 113 -5.24 3.83 -9.30
N MET A 114 -4.75 4.47 -10.38
CA MET A 114 -4.61 5.92 -10.47
C MET A 114 -5.95 6.61 -10.72
N GLY A 115 -6.85 5.97 -11.47
CA GLY A 115 -8.15 6.50 -11.84
C GLY A 115 -8.96 6.92 -10.61
N ASP A 116 -9.03 6.06 -9.60
CA ASP A 116 -9.77 6.35 -8.36
C ASP A 116 -9.23 7.61 -7.65
N VAL A 117 -7.91 7.76 -7.55
CA VAL A 117 -7.27 8.92 -6.89
C VAL A 117 -7.41 10.19 -7.73
N LEU A 118 -7.22 10.11 -9.04
CA LEU A 118 -7.36 11.26 -9.94
C LEU A 118 -8.81 11.75 -10.02
N GLN A 119 -9.77 10.82 -10.01
CA GLN A 119 -11.21 11.11 -9.94
C GLN A 119 -11.54 11.86 -8.64
N GLU A 120 -11.07 11.36 -7.48
CA GLU A 120 -11.28 12.01 -6.18
C GLU A 120 -10.73 13.45 -6.15
N LEU A 121 -9.53 13.66 -6.71
CA LEU A 121 -8.94 15.00 -6.85
C LEU A 121 -9.78 15.89 -7.78
N SER A 122 -10.26 15.34 -8.90
CA SER A 122 -11.09 16.09 -9.85
C SER A 122 -12.44 16.48 -9.25
N GLU A 123 -13.07 15.62 -8.45
CA GLU A 123 -14.33 15.89 -7.76
C GLU A 123 -14.17 16.99 -6.70
N ALA A 124 -12.99 17.09 -6.09
CA ALA A 124 -12.62 18.18 -5.19
C ALA A 124 -12.24 19.49 -5.92
N GLY A 125 -12.22 19.50 -7.25
CA GLY A 125 -11.94 20.70 -8.08
C GLY A 125 -10.49 20.86 -8.52
N TYR A 126 -9.61 19.91 -8.19
CA TYR A 126 -8.22 19.92 -8.65
C TYR A 126 -8.10 19.45 -10.09
N LYS A 127 -7.21 20.06 -10.86
CA LYS A 127 -6.76 19.53 -12.16
C LYS A 127 -5.57 18.61 -11.92
N ALA A 128 -5.84 17.30 -11.87
CA ALA A 128 -4.83 16.28 -11.64
C ALA A 128 -4.55 15.44 -12.89
N SER A 129 -3.28 15.14 -13.16
CA SER A 129 -2.87 14.26 -14.26
C SER A 129 -1.63 13.44 -13.90
N TRP A 130 -1.62 12.18 -14.36
CA TRP A 130 -0.43 11.33 -14.30
C TRP A 130 0.61 11.79 -15.33
N GLU A 131 1.87 11.92 -14.90
CA GLU A 131 3.02 12.26 -15.74
C GLU A 131 3.92 11.01 -15.95
N GLU A 132 4.57 10.93 -17.12
CA GLU A 132 5.46 9.80 -17.48
C GLU A 132 6.65 9.59 -16.52
N THR A 133 6.98 10.61 -15.73
CA THR A 133 8.03 10.62 -14.69
C THR A 133 7.62 9.94 -13.39
N ALA A 134 6.57 9.11 -13.41
CA ALA A 134 5.96 8.51 -12.22
C ALA A 134 5.57 9.55 -11.16
N SER A 135 5.01 10.67 -11.64
CA SER A 135 4.60 11.80 -10.82
C SER A 135 3.15 12.18 -11.11
N ILE A 136 2.49 12.79 -10.13
CA ILE A 136 1.16 13.36 -10.30
C ILE A 136 1.29 14.88 -10.30
N GLY A 137 0.91 15.52 -11.40
CA GLY A 137 0.76 16.97 -11.47
C GLY A 137 -0.62 17.37 -10.96
N ILE A 138 -0.68 18.28 -9.99
CA ILE A 138 -1.94 18.78 -9.39
C ILE A 138 -1.94 20.31 -9.46
N LYS A 139 -3.01 20.91 -10.00
CA LYS A 139 -3.23 22.36 -10.01
C LYS A 139 -4.58 22.70 -9.38
N PHE A 140 -4.68 23.85 -8.72
CA PHE A 140 -5.91 24.37 -8.12
C PHE A 140 -6.13 25.84 -8.46
#